data_AF-A0A382RJN4-F1
#
_entry.id   AF-A0A382RJN4-F1
#
_cell.length_a   1.000
_cell.length_b   1.000
_cell.length_c   1.000
_cell.angle_alpha   90.00
_cell.angle_beta   90.00
_cell.angle_gamma   90.00
#
_symmetry.space_group_name_H-M   'P 1'
#
loop_
_entity.id
_entity.type
_entity.pdbx_description
1 polymer ?
#
loop_
_entity_poly.entity_id
_entity_poly.type
_entity_poly.pdbx_seq_one_letter_code
_entity_poly.pdbx_strand_id
1 'polypeptide(L)'
;VSVKVKDPQFEGQTKGRLGNPEVKGAVEQVLGRRLTEFVEDNPDDAKKILNKSLTSARAREAAKKARDLIIRKNALDGGSLPGKLADCSEKDPSRSELYIVEGDSAGGSAKQGRDRTFQAILPLRGKILNVEKARPEKMLLHEEIVALITAIGTGLGEDFNHEKLRYHRIIIMTDADVDGAHIRTLLLTFFYRNMPELIGQGNLYIAQPPLYRVSRGKSSKWIYSDSDLNKWISEKIYNKFSISGESSNLKIKGTAIGKFISNITSFKELLEISKVLNLSYDEFLSLASKKGEFYENSKPAPKIVEEIQPDLFDAGEFLT
;
A
#
# COMPACT_ATOMS: atom_id res chain seq x y z
N VAL A 1 28.87 10.34 14.84
CA VAL A 1 30.32 10.58 14.98
C VAL A 1 30.58 12.03 14.62
N SER A 2 31.29 12.78 15.46
CA SER A 2 31.60 14.21 15.23
C SER A 2 33.10 14.42 15.25
N VAL A 3 33.65 15.09 14.25
CA VAL A 3 35.09 15.32 14.07
C VAL A 3 35.33 16.80 13.81
N LYS A 4 36.45 17.33 14.33
CA LYS A 4 36.89 18.71 14.08
C LYS A 4 38.14 18.66 13.23
N VAL A 5 38.05 19.20 12.02
CA VAL A 5 39.12 19.15 11.00
C VAL A 5 39.41 20.59 10.59
N LYS A 6 40.69 20.96 10.53
CA LYS A 6 41.11 22.33 10.20
C LYS A 6 40.82 22.67 8.74
N ASP A 7 41.15 21.75 7.83
CA ASP A 7 40.98 21.90 6.39
C ASP A 7 40.15 20.73 5.83
N PRO A 8 38.80 20.77 6.00
CA PRO A 8 37.94 19.68 5.59
C PRO A 8 37.77 19.66 4.06
N GLN A 9 38.01 18.50 3.45
CA GLN A 9 37.78 18.20 2.05
C GLN A 9 36.52 17.36 1.93
N PHE A 10 35.67 17.65 0.94
CA PHE A 10 34.44 16.90 0.73
C PHE A 10 34.33 16.42 -0.72
N GLU A 11 33.71 15.26 -0.91
CA GLU A 11 33.29 14.80 -2.22
C GLU A 11 32.01 15.53 -2.64
N GLY A 12 32.10 16.31 -3.72
CA GLY A 12 30.97 17.04 -4.30
C GLY A 12 30.58 18.33 -3.57
N GLN A 13 29.76 19.14 -4.25
CA GLN A 13 29.34 20.46 -3.76
C GLN A 13 28.42 20.39 -2.53
N THR A 14 27.61 19.35 -2.43
CA THR A 14 26.65 19.14 -1.32
C THR A 14 27.33 18.76 0.00
N LYS A 15 28.66 18.57 0.00
CA LYS A 15 29.47 18.18 1.18
C LYS A 15 28.94 16.93 1.90
N GLY A 16 28.28 16.02 1.17
CA GLY A 16 27.66 14.82 1.74
C GLY A 16 28.64 13.78 2.27
N ARG A 17 29.90 13.81 1.80
CA ARG A 17 30.94 12.85 2.20
C ARG A 17 32.27 13.53 2.44
N LEU A 18 32.87 13.30 3.62
CA LEU A 18 34.18 13.82 4.00
C LEU A 18 35.28 13.00 3.31
N GLY A 19 36.17 13.68 2.58
CA GLY A 19 37.23 13.09 1.75
C GLY A 19 38.61 13.07 2.38
N ASN A 20 38.80 13.53 3.63
CA ASN A 20 40.09 13.52 4.34
C ASN A 20 40.49 12.10 4.79
N PRO A 21 41.45 11.40 4.13
CA PRO A 21 41.84 10.04 4.52
C PRO A 21 42.48 9.97 5.91
N GLU A 22 43.17 11.02 6.35
CA GLU A 22 43.81 11.12 7.66
C GLU A 22 42.79 11.10 8.81
N VAL A 23 41.57 11.60 8.58
CA VAL A 23 40.49 11.62 9.57
C VAL A 23 40.01 10.20 9.86
N LYS A 24 39.94 9.34 8.83
CA LYS A 24 39.58 7.93 9.00
C LYS A 24 40.55 7.24 9.95
N GLY A 25 41.86 7.35 9.69
CA GLY A 25 42.89 6.73 10.51
C GLY A 25 42.86 7.21 11.96
N ALA A 26 42.70 8.53 12.17
CA ALA A 26 42.61 9.10 13.51
C ALA A 26 41.37 8.60 14.29
N VAL A 27 40.20 8.55 13.64
CA VAL A 27 38.96 8.06 14.25
C VAL A 27 39.05 6.56 14.56
N GLU A 28 39.55 5.74 13.63
CA GLU A 28 39.72 4.30 13.84
C GLU A 28 40.67 4.01 15.01
N GLN A 29 41.79 4.73 15.13
CA GLN A 29 42.74 4.54 16.23
C GLN A 29 42.12 4.89 17.59
N VAL A 30 41.44 6.04 17.68
CA VAL A 30 40.80 6.47 18.94
C VAL A 30 39.66 5.54 19.31
N LEU A 31 38.80 5.20 18.34
CA LEU A 31 37.66 4.31 18.56
C LEU A 31 38.12 2.90 18.93
N GLY A 32 39.08 2.34 18.20
CA GLY A 32 39.63 1.01 18.47
C GLY A 32 40.16 0.91 19.89
N ARG A 33 41.01 1.86 20.31
CA ARG A 33 41.55 1.90 21.67
C ARG A 33 40.46 2.01 22.73
N ARG A 34 39.56 3.00 22.61
CA ARG A 34 38.51 3.25 23.61
C ARG A 34 37.47 2.13 23.66
N LEU A 35 37.17 1.51 22.53
CA LEU A 35 36.24 0.39 22.45
C LEU A 35 36.84 -0.86 23.10
N THR A 36 38.14 -1.12 22.89
CA THR A 36 38.86 -2.20 23.59
C THR A 36 38.84 -1.96 25.09
N GLU A 37 39.25 -0.77 25.56
CA GLU A 37 39.18 -0.39 26.98
C GLU A 37 37.77 -0.63 27.55
N PHE A 38 36.73 -0.13 26.88
CA PHE A 38 35.35 -0.29 27.32
C PHE A 38 34.91 -1.75 27.42
N VAL A 39 35.26 -2.58 26.43
CA VAL A 39 34.89 -4.00 26.38
C VAL A 39 35.57 -4.80 27.49
N GLU A 40 36.82 -4.48 27.81
CA GLU A 40 37.57 -5.10 28.90
C GLU A 40 37.02 -4.68 30.28
N ASP A 41 36.72 -3.39 30.45
CA ASP A 41 36.20 -2.85 31.71
C ASP A 41 34.74 -3.24 32.00
N ASN A 42 33.94 -3.55 30.96
CA ASN A 42 32.51 -3.81 31.07
C ASN A 42 32.12 -5.18 30.47
N PRO A 43 32.56 -6.30 31.07
CA PRO A 43 32.40 -7.64 30.48
C PRO A 43 30.94 -8.06 30.28
N ASP A 44 30.03 -7.66 31.18
CA ASP A 44 28.60 -8.00 31.06
C ASP A 44 27.94 -7.29 29.88
N ASP A 45 28.25 -6.01 29.67
CA ASP A 45 27.71 -5.24 28.54
C ASP A 45 28.37 -5.64 27.23
N ALA A 46 29.68 -5.90 27.24
CA ALA A 46 30.39 -6.49 26.11
C ALA A 46 29.75 -7.81 25.66
N LYS A 47 29.43 -8.71 26.60
CA LYS A 47 28.75 -9.98 26.31
C LYS A 47 27.37 -9.77 25.69
N LYS A 48 26.58 -8.80 26.18
CA LYS A 48 25.28 -8.45 25.57
C LYS A 48 25.44 -7.93 24.14
N ILE A 49 26.41 -7.03 23.90
CA ILE A 49 26.71 -6.46 22.58
C ILE A 49 27.15 -7.58 21.62
N LEU A 50 28.10 -8.42 22.03
CA LEU A 50 28.59 -9.55 21.24
C LEU A 50 27.46 -10.53 20.91
N ASN A 51 26.63 -10.90 21.88
CA ASN A 51 25.50 -11.79 21.64
C ASN A 51 24.50 -11.19 20.65
N LYS A 52 24.22 -9.88 20.71
CA LYS A 52 23.35 -9.19 19.75
C LYS A 52 23.97 -9.17 18.35
N SER A 53 25.25 -8.85 18.24
CA SER A 53 26.00 -8.86 16.96
C SER A 53 26.04 -10.25 16.35
N LEU A 54 26.30 -11.28 17.15
CA LEU A 54 26.39 -12.67 16.73
C LEU A 54 25.02 -13.23 16.33
N THR A 55 23.97 -12.87 17.06
CA THR A 55 22.58 -13.15 16.65
C THR A 55 22.27 -12.51 15.31
N SER A 56 22.68 -11.26 15.09
CA SER A 56 22.47 -10.52 13.84
C SER A 56 23.30 -11.07 12.66
N ALA A 57 24.51 -11.57 12.94
CA ALA A 57 25.38 -12.18 11.94
C ALA A 57 24.85 -13.55 11.48
N ARG A 58 24.50 -14.43 12.43
CA ARG A 58 23.82 -15.70 12.13
C ARG A 58 22.53 -15.47 11.34
N ALA A 59 21.82 -14.41 11.73
CA ALA A 59 20.62 -13.96 11.05
C ALA A 59 20.88 -13.62 9.57
N ARG A 60 21.83 -12.73 9.30
CA ARG A 60 22.22 -12.37 7.93
C ARG A 60 22.67 -13.59 7.11
N GLU A 61 23.44 -14.49 7.70
CA GLU A 61 23.90 -15.70 7.03
C GLU A 61 22.74 -16.63 6.68
N ALA A 62 21.77 -16.81 7.59
CA ALA A 62 20.56 -17.57 7.33
C ALA A 62 19.69 -16.92 6.24
N ALA A 63 19.55 -15.59 6.23
CA ALA A 63 18.87 -14.87 5.14
C ALA A 63 19.58 -15.04 3.80
N LYS A 64 20.93 -15.02 3.79
CA LYS A 64 21.70 -15.26 2.57
C LYS A 64 21.48 -16.69 2.06
N LYS A 65 21.59 -17.69 2.94
CA LYS A 65 21.30 -19.09 2.59
C LYS A 65 19.86 -19.28 2.08
N ALA A 66 18.88 -18.65 2.72
CA ALA A 66 17.49 -18.70 2.28
C ALA A 66 17.30 -18.06 0.89
N ARG A 67 17.89 -16.88 0.64
CA ARG A 67 17.91 -16.25 -0.68
C ARG A 67 18.55 -17.14 -1.73
N ASP A 68 19.75 -17.65 -1.48
CA ASP A 68 20.48 -18.52 -2.40
C ASP A 68 19.70 -19.79 -2.73
N LEU A 69 18.90 -20.29 -1.78
CA LEU A 69 18.05 -21.47 -1.95
C LEU A 69 16.80 -21.16 -2.80
N ILE A 70 16.19 -19.98 -2.62
CA ILE A 70 15.08 -19.50 -3.46
C ILE A 70 15.55 -19.26 -4.89
N ILE A 71 16.68 -18.59 -5.09
CA ILE A 71 17.26 -18.31 -6.41
C ILE A 71 17.56 -19.63 -7.14
N ARG A 72 18.17 -20.60 -6.44
CA ARG A 72 18.45 -21.93 -7.02
C ARG A 72 17.19 -22.70 -7.38
N LYS A 73 16.15 -22.67 -6.53
CA LYS A 73 14.84 -23.28 -6.85
C LYS A 73 14.22 -22.64 -8.08
N ASN A 74 14.24 -21.31 -8.17
CA ASN A 74 13.70 -20.59 -9.33
C ASN A 74 14.41 -20.95 -10.64
N ALA A 75 15.74 -21.17 -10.60
CA ALA A 75 16.54 -21.57 -11.75
C ALA A 75 16.27 -23.02 -12.21
N LEU A 76 16.00 -23.94 -11.27
CA LEU A 76 15.74 -25.36 -11.55
C LEU A 76 14.30 -25.63 -11.99
N ASP A 77 13.31 -24.96 -11.38
CA ASP A 77 11.87 -25.20 -11.64
C ASP A 77 11.27 -24.25 -12.69
N GLY A 78 12.09 -23.44 -13.36
CA GLY A 78 11.67 -22.53 -14.44
C GLY A 78 10.68 -21.45 -14.00
N GLY A 79 10.71 -21.06 -12.71
CA GLY A 79 9.74 -20.11 -12.14
C GLY A 79 8.31 -20.67 -12.00
N SER A 80 8.11 -21.98 -12.16
CA SER A 80 6.82 -22.60 -11.88
C SER A 80 6.66 -22.78 -10.36
N LEU A 81 5.46 -22.51 -9.84
CA LEU A 81 5.06 -22.85 -8.46
C LEU A 81 4.00 -23.96 -8.56
N PRO A 82 4.41 -25.24 -8.69
CA PRO A 82 3.49 -26.34 -8.96
C PRO A 82 2.36 -26.38 -7.92
N GLY A 83 1.13 -26.32 -8.38
CA GLY A 83 -0.07 -26.39 -7.54
C GLY A 83 -0.50 -25.09 -6.87
N LYS A 84 0.32 -24.03 -6.86
CA LYS A 84 -0.05 -22.73 -6.26
C LYS A 84 -0.29 -21.63 -7.29
N LEU A 85 0.67 -21.39 -8.19
CA LEU A 85 0.50 -20.41 -9.26
C LEU A 85 -0.25 -21.07 -10.42
N ALA A 86 -1.43 -20.54 -10.74
CA ALA A 86 -2.04 -20.79 -12.03
C ALA A 86 -1.46 -19.79 -13.03
N ASP A 87 -0.52 -20.20 -13.85
CA ASP A 87 0.16 -19.31 -14.80
C ASP A 87 -0.72 -19.00 -16.05
N CYS A 88 -0.34 -18.00 -16.83
CA CYS A 88 -0.91 -17.71 -18.15
C CYS A 88 -0.03 -18.26 -19.29
N SER A 89 -0.58 -18.35 -20.50
CA SER A 89 0.18 -18.82 -21.67
C SER A 89 1.00 -17.74 -22.36
N GLU A 90 0.59 -16.48 -22.25
CA GLU A 90 1.29 -15.31 -22.76
C GLU A 90 2.70 -15.21 -22.15
N LYS A 91 3.67 -14.82 -22.97
CA LYS A 91 5.08 -14.69 -22.59
C LYS A 91 5.55 -13.25 -22.60
N ASP A 92 4.85 -12.36 -23.29
CA ASP A 92 5.10 -10.93 -23.27
C ASP A 92 4.66 -10.34 -21.91
N PRO A 93 5.59 -9.86 -21.07
CA PRO A 93 5.27 -9.29 -19.76
C PRO A 93 4.33 -8.08 -19.85
N SER A 94 4.38 -7.31 -20.95
CA SER A 94 3.57 -6.11 -21.15
C SER A 94 2.07 -6.40 -21.32
N ARG A 95 1.75 -7.63 -21.76
CA ARG A 95 0.39 -8.11 -21.99
C ARG A 95 -0.10 -9.03 -20.88
N SER A 96 0.79 -9.41 -19.95
CA SER A 96 0.52 -10.40 -18.93
C SER A 96 0.15 -9.75 -17.60
N GLU A 97 -0.85 -10.33 -16.92
CA GLU A 97 -1.40 -9.84 -15.65
C GLU A 97 -1.24 -10.91 -14.56
N LEU A 98 -0.89 -10.50 -13.35
CA LEU A 98 -0.86 -11.36 -12.17
C LEU A 98 -1.89 -10.87 -11.15
N TYR A 99 -2.89 -11.70 -10.85
CA TYR A 99 -3.86 -11.44 -9.80
C TYR A 99 -3.44 -12.17 -8.51
N ILE A 100 -3.21 -11.38 -7.46
CA ILE A 100 -2.95 -11.86 -6.11
C ILE A 100 -4.28 -11.89 -5.37
N VAL A 101 -4.72 -13.08 -4.96
CA VAL A 101 -6.07 -13.30 -4.40
C VAL A 101 -6.04 -13.85 -2.99
N GLU A 102 -7.06 -13.47 -2.21
CA GLU A 102 -7.22 -13.91 -0.83
C GLU A 102 -7.82 -15.32 -0.73
N GLY A 103 -7.00 -16.29 -0.34
CA GLY A 103 -7.42 -17.67 -0.09
C GLY A 103 -7.65 -18.52 -1.34
N ASP A 104 -7.77 -19.83 -1.11
CA ASP A 104 -8.00 -20.81 -2.18
C ASP A 104 -9.42 -20.71 -2.76
N SER A 105 -10.39 -20.20 -1.98
CA SER A 105 -11.78 -20.03 -2.42
C SER A 105 -11.90 -18.96 -3.52
N ALA A 106 -11.39 -17.75 -3.25
CA ALA A 106 -11.31 -16.70 -4.26
C ALA A 106 -10.37 -17.12 -5.40
N GLY A 107 -9.27 -17.83 -5.08
CA GLY A 107 -8.38 -18.43 -6.07
C GLY A 107 -9.05 -19.37 -7.05
N GLY A 108 -9.93 -20.26 -6.57
CA GLY A 108 -10.69 -21.17 -7.42
C GLY A 108 -11.64 -20.42 -8.36
N SER A 109 -12.35 -19.43 -7.83
CA SER A 109 -13.29 -18.60 -8.60
C SER A 109 -12.57 -17.75 -9.65
N ALA A 110 -11.47 -17.09 -9.27
CA ALA A 110 -10.63 -16.31 -10.17
C ALA A 110 -9.99 -17.19 -11.26
N LYS A 111 -9.51 -18.39 -10.90
CA LYS A 111 -8.95 -19.34 -11.87
C LYS A 111 -9.97 -19.80 -12.92
N GLN A 112 -11.23 -19.97 -12.54
CA GLN A 112 -12.31 -20.36 -13.45
C GLN A 112 -12.79 -19.19 -14.32
N GLY A 113 -12.80 -17.96 -13.77
CA GLY A 113 -13.32 -16.77 -14.44
C GLY A 113 -12.31 -16.02 -15.32
N ARG A 114 -11.01 -16.31 -15.20
CA ARG A 114 -9.95 -15.59 -15.91
C ARG A 114 -9.87 -15.93 -17.40
N ASP A 115 -9.29 -15.03 -18.17
CA ASP A 115 -8.69 -15.39 -19.46
C ASP A 115 -7.31 -16.02 -19.23
N ARG A 116 -7.24 -17.34 -19.39
CA ARG A 116 -5.99 -18.11 -19.21
C ARG A 116 -4.88 -17.69 -20.19
N THR A 117 -5.21 -16.96 -21.25
CA THR A 117 -4.24 -16.49 -22.23
C THR A 117 -3.25 -15.55 -21.58
N PHE A 118 -3.73 -14.56 -20.81
CA PHE A 118 -2.87 -13.48 -20.29
C PHE A 118 -2.99 -13.22 -18.78
N GLN A 119 -3.91 -13.88 -18.07
CA GLN A 119 -4.12 -13.65 -16.65
C GLN A 119 -3.63 -14.83 -15.81
N ALA A 120 -2.62 -14.59 -14.96
CA ALA A 120 -2.11 -15.50 -13.95
C ALA A 120 -2.81 -15.26 -12.59
N ILE A 121 -3.02 -16.31 -11.80
CA ILE A 121 -3.67 -16.23 -10.48
C ILE A 121 -2.73 -16.83 -9.43
N LEU A 122 -2.46 -16.06 -8.37
CA LEU A 122 -1.69 -16.48 -7.20
C LEU A 122 -2.55 -16.35 -5.93
N PRO A 123 -3.11 -17.45 -5.41
CA PRO A 123 -3.81 -17.45 -4.14
C PRO A 123 -2.82 -17.38 -2.97
N LEU A 124 -3.14 -16.53 -2.00
CA LEU A 124 -2.42 -16.38 -0.73
C LEU A 124 -3.22 -17.00 0.40
N ARG A 125 -2.59 -17.83 1.23
CA ARG A 125 -3.25 -18.48 2.37
C ARG A 125 -2.97 -17.73 3.67
N GLY A 126 -4.04 -17.42 4.40
CA GLY A 126 -3.94 -16.74 5.69
C GLY A 126 -3.43 -15.31 5.59
N LYS A 127 -3.10 -14.72 6.75
CA LYS A 127 -2.57 -13.36 6.82
C LYS A 127 -1.08 -13.36 6.44
N ILE A 128 -0.71 -12.46 5.53
CA ILE A 128 0.68 -12.23 5.12
C ILE A 128 1.52 -11.82 6.34
N LEU A 129 2.78 -12.25 6.39
CA LEU A 129 3.72 -11.81 7.42
C LEU A 129 3.94 -10.28 7.33
N ASN A 130 3.78 -9.57 8.44
CA ASN A 130 4.17 -8.17 8.50
C ASN A 130 5.69 -8.04 8.39
N VAL A 131 6.16 -7.64 7.22
CA VAL A 131 7.60 -7.54 6.93
C VAL A 131 8.28 -6.36 7.61
N GLU A 132 7.54 -5.35 8.02
CA GLU A 132 8.09 -4.21 8.77
C GLU A 132 8.52 -4.62 10.18
N LYS A 133 7.75 -5.52 10.80
CA LYS A 133 8.06 -6.04 12.14
C LYS A 133 8.96 -7.27 12.10
N ALA A 134 8.98 -8.00 10.99
CA ALA A 134 9.72 -9.25 10.87
C ALA A 134 11.19 -9.00 10.50
N ARG A 135 12.06 -9.91 10.97
CA ARG A 135 13.45 -9.95 10.52
C ARG A 135 13.53 -10.47 9.07
N PRO A 136 14.51 -10.03 8.26
CA PRO A 136 14.65 -10.48 6.87
C PRO A 136 14.66 -12.00 6.67
N GLU A 137 15.29 -12.78 7.56
CA GLU A 137 15.24 -14.26 7.43
C GLU A 137 13.84 -14.82 7.53
N LYS A 138 13.06 -14.33 8.50
CA LYS A 138 11.71 -14.82 8.75
C LYS A 138 10.82 -14.52 7.55
N MET A 139 11.04 -13.36 6.92
CA MET A 139 10.39 -13.00 5.66
C MET A 139 10.77 -13.96 4.52
N LEU A 140 12.05 -14.25 4.34
CA LEU A 140 12.54 -15.13 3.28
C LEU A 140 12.19 -16.62 3.48
N LEU A 141 11.88 -17.03 4.71
CA LEU A 141 11.37 -18.36 5.02
C LEU A 141 9.84 -18.46 4.93
N HIS A 142 9.14 -17.34 4.74
CA HIS A 142 7.68 -17.32 4.69
C HIS A 142 7.16 -17.76 3.33
N GLU A 143 6.41 -18.86 3.28
CA GLU A 143 5.96 -19.49 2.04
C GLU A 143 5.20 -18.55 1.10
N GLU A 144 4.30 -17.72 1.62
CA GLU A 144 3.55 -16.74 0.80
C GLU A 144 4.44 -15.67 0.18
N ILE A 145 5.46 -15.22 0.93
CA ILE A 145 6.39 -14.20 0.44
C ILE A 145 7.30 -14.81 -0.63
N VAL A 146 7.82 -16.02 -0.39
CA VAL A 146 8.60 -16.77 -1.38
C VAL A 146 7.80 -16.97 -2.67
N ALA A 147 6.53 -17.37 -2.55
CA ALA A 147 5.65 -17.54 -3.70
C ALA A 147 5.46 -16.23 -4.49
N LEU A 148 5.27 -15.09 -3.81
CA LEU A 148 5.17 -13.79 -4.46
C LEU A 148 6.45 -13.43 -5.23
N ILE A 149 7.62 -13.60 -4.61
CA ILE A 149 8.92 -13.30 -5.22
C ILE A 149 9.16 -14.18 -6.45
N THR A 150 8.90 -15.48 -6.33
CA THR A 150 9.06 -16.44 -7.41
C THR A 150 8.08 -16.18 -8.56
N ALA A 151 6.83 -15.81 -8.27
CA ALA A 151 5.86 -15.48 -9.28
C ALA A 151 6.27 -14.21 -10.06
N ILE A 152 6.70 -13.16 -9.37
CA ILE A 152 7.06 -11.87 -9.99
C ILE A 152 8.37 -11.96 -10.79
N GLY A 153 9.37 -12.68 -10.28
CA GLY A 153 10.61 -12.99 -11.00
C GLY A 153 11.69 -11.90 -10.96
N THR A 154 11.43 -10.74 -10.36
CA THR A 154 12.38 -9.61 -10.32
C THR A 154 13.48 -9.74 -9.29
N GLY A 155 13.41 -10.68 -8.34
CA GLY A 155 14.31 -10.70 -7.19
C GLY A 155 13.89 -9.71 -6.08
N LEU A 156 14.79 -9.38 -5.16
CA LEU A 156 14.49 -8.58 -3.97
C LEU A 156 15.67 -7.67 -3.58
N GLY A 157 15.37 -6.46 -3.11
CA GLY A 157 16.38 -5.57 -2.51
C GLY A 157 17.52 -5.26 -3.48
N GLU A 158 18.77 -5.50 -3.07
CA GLU A 158 19.96 -5.26 -3.91
C GLU A 158 20.02 -6.13 -5.17
N ASP A 159 19.36 -7.29 -5.17
CA ASP A 159 19.30 -8.21 -6.32
C ASP A 159 18.06 -7.96 -7.20
N PHE A 160 17.30 -6.90 -6.93
CA PHE A 160 16.12 -6.54 -7.72
C PHE A 160 16.53 -6.13 -9.14
N ASN A 161 15.85 -6.70 -10.14
CA ASN A 161 15.99 -6.34 -11.53
C ASN A 161 14.60 -6.26 -12.17
N HIS A 162 14.19 -5.04 -12.52
CA HIS A 162 12.91 -4.78 -13.17
C HIS A 162 12.76 -5.49 -14.53
N GLU A 163 13.82 -5.61 -15.32
CA GLU A 163 13.77 -6.21 -16.66
C GLU A 163 13.36 -7.69 -16.63
N LYS A 164 13.49 -8.34 -15.47
CA LYS A 164 13.06 -9.73 -15.25
C LYS A 164 11.58 -9.84 -14.83
N LEU A 165 10.86 -8.74 -14.77
CA LEU A 165 9.45 -8.72 -14.40
C LEU A 165 8.63 -9.56 -15.37
N ARG A 166 7.91 -10.54 -14.82
CA ARG A 166 7.09 -11.46 -15.62
C ARG A 166 5.73 -10.91 -16.01
N TYR A 167 5.21 -9.94 -15.24
CA TYR A 167 3.87 -9.37 -15.42
C TYR A 167 3.93 -7.86 -15.19
N HIS A 168 3.67 -7.06 -16.22
CA HIS A 168 3.66 -5.60 -16.09
C HIS A 168 2.45 -5.08 -15.32
N ARG A 169 1.44 -5.91 -15.11
CA ARG A 169 0.30 -5.60 -14.24
C ARG A 169 0.20 -6.63 -13.13
N ILE A 170 0.49 -6.21 -11.91
CA ILE A 170 0.32 -6.98 -10.69
C ILE A 170 -0.88 -6.39 -9.96
N ILE A 171 -1.96 -7.15 -9.84
CA ILE A 171 -3.24 -6.71 -9.29
C ILE A 171 -3.48 -7.39 -7.94
N ILE A 172 -3.60 -6.59 -6.89
CA ILE A 172 -4.06 -7.04 -5.57
C ILE A 172 -5.58 -7.10 -5.59
N MET A 173 -6.14 -8.31 -5.50
CA MET A 173 -7.58 -8.56 -5.50
C MET A 173 -7.99 -9.26 -4.21
N THR A 174 -8.19 -8.44 -3.17
CA THR A 174 -8.66 -8.86 -1.83
C THR A 174 -10.14 -8.52 -1.64
N ASP A 175 -10.78 -9.16 -0.67
CA ASP A 175 -12.20 -8.93 -0.40
C ASP A 175 -12.44 -7.51 0.16
N ALA A 176 -13.68 -7.03 -0.02
CA ALA A 176 -14.14 -5.70 0.43
C ALA A 176 -14.56 -5.71 1.91
N ASP A 177 -13.77 -6.36 2.77
CA ASP A 177 -13.99 -6.43 4.21
C ASP A 177 -12.75 -5.95 5.00
N VAL A 178 -12.83 -6.06 6.33
CA VAL A 178 -11.75 -5.63 7.22
C VAL A 178 -10.49 -6.49 7.11
N ASP A 179 -10.62 -7.78 6.79
CA ASP A 179 -9.50 -8.69 6.66
C ASP A 179 -8.80 -8.51 5.31
N GLY A 180 -9.55 -8.33 4.23
CA GLY A 180 -9.03 -7.97 2.92
C GLY A 180 -8.30 -6.62 2.93
N ALA A 181 -8.84 -5.62 3.63
CA ALA A 181 -8.15 -4.34 3.84
C ALA A 181 -6.82 -4.51 4.61
N HIS A 182 -6.78 -5.42 5.58
CA HIS A 182 -5.56 -5.73 6.34
C HIS A 182 -4.52 -6.46 5.46
N ILE A 183 -4.92 -7.47 4.69
CA ILE A 183 -4.03 -8.18 3.76
C ILE A 183 -3.48 -7.23 2.70
N ARG A 184 -4.34 -6.37 2.13
CA ARG A 184 -3.92 -5.32 1.20
C ARG A 184 -2.85 -4.42 1.81
N THR A 185 -3.01 -4.00 3.06
CA THR A 185 -2.02 -3.17 3.77
C THR A 185 -0.68 -3.90 3.95
N LEU A 186 -0.72 -5.20 4.27
CA LEU A 186 0.49 -6.02 4.43
C LEU A 186 1.23 -6.21 3.10
N LEU A 187 0.49 -6.44 2.01
CA LEU A 187 1.06 -6.54 0.66
C LEU A 187 1.67 -5.23 0.19
N LEU A 188 0.95 -4.11 0.37
CA LEU A 188 1.48 -2.77 0.05
C LEU A 188 2.76 -2.48 0.84
N THR A 189 2.80 -2.83 2.13
CA THR A 189 4.01 -2.69 2.94
C THR A 189 5.16 -3.54 2.39
N PHE A 190 4.87 -4.78 1.97
CA PHE A 190 5.87 -5.65 1.35
C PHE A 190 6.45 -5.08 0.06
N PHE A 191 5.59 -4.66 -0.87
CA PHE A 191 6.02 -4.07 -2.14
C PHE A 191 6.78 -2.78 -1.92
N TYR A 192 6.28 -1.89 -1.07
CA TYR A 192 6.94 -0.63 -0.76
C TYR A 192 8.35 -0.82 -0.19
N ARG A 193 8.56 -1.82 0.69
CA ARG A 193 9.85 -2.02 1.35
C ARG A 193 10.86 -2.81 0.53
N ASN A 194 10.40 -3.68 -0.37
CA ASN A 194 11.29 -4.64 -1.03
C ASN A 194 11.32 -4.54 -2.57
N MET A 195 10.32 -3.89 -3.17
CA MET A 195 10.16 -3.74 -4.62
C MET A 195 9.58 -2.34 -4.97
N PRO A 196 10.15 -1.24 -4.45
CA PRO A 196 9.58 0.11 -4.64
C PRO A 196 9.46 0.50 -6.12
N GLU A 197 10.36 0.00 -6.97
CA GLU A 197 10.36 0.25 -8.42
C GLU A 197 9.09 -0.26 -9.12
N LEU A 198 8.44 -1.33 -8.62
CA LEU A 198 7.15 -1.80 -9.17
C LEU A 198 6.04 -0.76 -8.96
N ILE A 199 6.12 0.02 -7.88
CA ILE A 199 5.18 1.09 -7.60
C ILE A 199 5.54 2.30 -8.46
N GLY A 200 6.82 2.68 -8.50
CA GLY A 200 7.32 3.81 -9.31
C GLY A 200 7.01 3.71 -10.80
N GLN A 201 7.14 2.50 -11.36
CA GLN A 201 6.89 2.26 -12.77
C GLN A 201 5.42 1.93 -13.08
N GLY A 202 4.52 2.01 -12.09
CA GLY A 202 3.09 1.83 -12.30
C GLY A 202 2.68 0.39 -12.63
N ASN A 203 3.40 -0.61 -12.10
CA ASN A 203 3.07 -2.03 -12.31
C ASN A 203 2.15 -2.62 -11.23
N LEU A 204 1.98 -1.93 -10.09
CA LEU A 204 1.14 -2.40 -8.99
C LEU A 204 -0.24 -1.74 -9.00
N TYR A 205 -1.29 -2.56 -8.97
CA TYR A 205 -2.69 -2.16 -9.05
C TYR A 205 -3.50 -2.77 -7.90
N ILE A 206 -4.62 -2.13 -7.56
CA ILE A 206 -5.60 -2.66 -6.60
C ILE A 206 -6.90 -2.88 -7.38
N ALA A 207 -7.45 -4.09 -7.34
CA ALA A 207 -8.75 -4.36 -7.93
C ALA A 207 -9.85 -3.64 -7.14
N GLN A 208 -10.78 -3.03 -7.87
CA GLN A 208 -11.97 -2.42 -7.30
C GLN A 208 -13.22 -3.24 -7.70
N PRO A 209 -13.62 -4.23 -6.88
CA PRO A 209 -14.83 -5.00 -7.15
C PRO A 209 -16.08 -4.11 -7.01
N PRO A 210 -17.22 -4.50 -7.62
CA PRO A 210 -18.47 -3.78 -7.45
C PRO A 210 -18.96 -3.87 -6.00
N LEU A 211 -19.52 -2.77 -5.49
CA LEU A 211 -20.09 -2.69 -4.14
C LEU A 211 -21.49 -3.31 -4.08
N TYR A 212 -22.29 -3.15 -5.14
CA TYR A 212 -23.67 -3.63 -5.17
C TYR A 212 -24.02 -4.35 -6.47
N ARG A 213 -24.91 -5.34 -6.35
CA ARG A 213 -25.69 -5.86 -7.47
C ARG A 213 -27.13 -5.43 -7.30
N VAL A 214 -27.59 -4.49 -8.11
CA VAL A 214 -29.00 -4.09 -8.12
C VAL A 214 -29.76 -4.84 -9.20
N SER A 215 -30.96 -5.32 -8.89
CA SER A 215 -31.83 -6.01 -9.84
C SER A 215 -33.24 -5.44 -9.80
N ARG A 216 -33.87 -5.36 -10.98
CA ARG A 216 -35.29 -5.05 -11.11
C ARG A 216 -35.88 -5.76 -12.30
N GLY A 217 -36.83 -6.66 -12.04
CA GLY A 217 -37.38 -7.54 -13.06
C GLY A 217 -36.28 -8.36 -13.71
N LYS A 218 -36.18 -8.32 -15.05
CA LYS A 218 -35.14 -9.02 -15.83
C LYS A 218 -33.81 -8.27 -15.93
N SER A 219 -33.73 -7.02 -15.47
CA SER A 219 -32.50 -6.22 -15.56
C SER A 219 -31.67 -6.31 -14.27
N SER A 220 -30.36 -6.52 -14.40
CA SER A 220 -29.40 -6.43 -13.29
C SER A 220 -28.21 -5.54 -13.67
N LYS A 221 -27.72 -4.75 -12.72
CA LYS A 221 -26.58 -3.85 -12.91
C LYS A 221 -25.64 -3.92 -11.70
N TRP A 222 -24.34 -3.92 -11.96
CA TRP A 222 -23.31 -3.77 -10.94
C TRP A 222 -23.03 -2.28 -10.69
N ILE A 223 -22.87 -1.92 -9.43
CA ILE A 223 -22.70 -0.53 -8.98
C ILE A 223 -21.46 -0.46 -8.08
N TYR A 224 -20.66 0.58 -8.27
CA TYR A 224 -19.34 0.73 -7.66
C TYR A 224 -19.26 1.85 -6.62
N SER A 225 -20.32 2.65 -6.46
CA SER A 225 -20.38 3.73 -5.49
C SER A 225 -21.80 3.89 -4.90
N ASP A 226 -21.88 4.38 -3.66
CA ASP A 226 -23.15 4.76 -3.03
C ASP A 226 -23.90 5.82 -3.84
N SER A 227 -23.17 6.77 -4.45
CA SER A 227 -23.75 7.81 -5.30
C SER A 227 -24.47 7.21 -6.50
N ASP A 228 -23.85 6.25 -7.17
CA ASP A 228 -24.45 5.54 -8.30
C ASP A 228 -25.66 4.68 -7.88
N LEU A 229 -25.62 4.10 -6.67
CA LEU A 229 -26.75 3.38 -6.10
C LEU A 229 -27.94 4.32 -5.88
N ASN A 230 -27.70 5.47 -5.23
CA ASN A 230 -28.71 6.48 -4.97
C ASN A 230 -29.31 7.04 -6.26
N LYS A 231 -28.48 7.26 -7.29
CA LYS A 231 -28.94 7.66 -8.62
C LYS A 231 -29.82 6.59 -9.26
N TRP A 232 -29.40 5.33 -9.21
CA TRP A 232 -30.18 4.22 -9.76
C TRP A 232 -31.53 4.04 -9.05
N ILE A 233 -31.54 4.13 -7.72
CA ILE A 233 -32.76 4.10 -6.89
C ILE A 233 -33.69 5.24 -7.30
N SER A 234 -33.15 6.46 -7.47
CA SER A 234 -33.94 7.63 -7.83
C SER A 234 -34.61 7.49 -9.20
N GLU A 235 -33.86 7.04 -10.20
CA GLU A 235 -34.35 6.87 -11.56
C GLU A 235 -35.36 5.73 -11.69
N LYS A 236 -35.15 4.62 -10.98
CA LYS A 236 -35.98 3.42 -11.14
C LYS A 236 -37.16 3.44 -10.17
N ILE A 237 -36.96 3.79 -8.91
CA ILE A 237 -37.99 3.72 -7.88
C ILE A 237 -38.78 5.04 -7.87
N TYR A 238 -38.12 6.18 -7.60
CA TYR A 238 -38.80 7.45 -7.32
C TYR A 238 -39.49 8.09 -8.52
N ASN A 239 -39.11 7.79 -9.77
CA ASN A 239 -39.80 8.28 -10.98
C ASN A 239 -41.31 7.99 -11.03
N LYS A 240 -41.79 6.98 -10.30
CA LYS A 240 -43.23 6.65 -10.23
C LYS A 240 -43.96 7.31 -9.06
N PHE A 241 -43.24 7.98 -8.15
CA PHE A 241 -43.82 8.58 -6.95
C PHE A 241 -43.98 10.09 -7.10
N SER A 242 -45.03 10.62 -6.48
CA SER A 242 -45.22 12.06 -6.30
C SER A 242 -45.65 12.34 -4.88
N ILE A 243 -44.96 13.27 -4.22
CA ILE A 243 -45.32 13.76 -2.89
C ILE A 243 -46.02 15.11 -3.08
N SER A 244 -47.19 15.27 -2.50
CA SER A 244 -47.97 16.52 -2.47
C SER A 244 -48.35 16.86 -1.04
N GLY A 245 -48.12 18.10 -0.62
CA GLY A 245 -48.61 18.61 0.67
C GLY A 245 -50.03 19.15 0.53
N GLU A 246 -50.88 18.96 1.55
CA GLU A 246 -52.25 19.47 1.56
C GLU A 246 -52.33 21.01 1.73
N SER A 247 -51.35 21.60 2.43
CA SER A 247 -51.37 23.02 2.83
C SER A 247 -50.54 23.94 1.94
N SER A 248 -49.75 23.37 1.02
CA SER A 248 -48.90 24.12 0.09
C SER A 248 -48.97 23.43 -1.26
N ASN A 249 -49.07 24.19 -2.36
CA ASN A 249 -49.15 23.67 -3.73
C ASN A 249 -47.85 22.97 -4.21
N LEU A 250 -47.01 22.50 -3.28
CA LEU A 250 -45.72 21.86 -3.50
C LEU A 250 -45.93 20.41 -3.91
N LYS A 251 -45.55 20.12 -5.16
CA LYS A 251 -45.55 18.77 -5.73
C LYS A 251 -44.13 18.38 -6.13
N ILE A 252 -43.54 17.42 -5.42
CA ILE A 252 -42.21 16.90 -5.70
C ILE A 252 -42.37 15.56 -6.42
N LYS A 253 -41.65 15.36 -7.53
CA LYS A 253 -41.73 14.15 -8.37
C LYS A 253 -40.35 13.61 -8.72
N GLY A 254 -40.27 12.30 -8.94
CA GLY A 254 -39.12 11.66 -9.58
C GLY A 254 -37.79 11.94 -8.90
N THR A 255 -36.81 12.40 -9.66
CA THR A 255 -35.44 12.66 -9.19
C THR A 255 -35.35 13.69 -8.07
N ALA A 256 -36.33 14.59 -7.95
CA ALA A 256 -36.39 15.56 -6.86
C ALA A 256 -36.72 14.91 -5.51
N ILE A 257 -37.46 13.80 -5.50
CA ILE A 257 -37.70 12.99 -4.29
C ILE A 257 -36.38 12.34 -3.83
N GLY A 258 -35.59 11.82 -4.77
CA GLY A 258 -34.29 11.24 -4.47
C GLY A 258 -33.31 12.24 -3.85
N LYS A 259 -33.22 13.45 -4.43
CA LYS A 259 -32.41 14.55 -3.86
C LYS A 259 -32.89 14.94 -2.46
N PHE A 260 -34.20 15.04 -2.26
CA PHE A 260 -34.77 15.36 -0.95
C PHE A 260 -34.44 14.31 0.11
N ILE A 261 -34.61 13.01 -0.21
CA ILE A 261 -34.26 11.91 0.69
C ILE A 261 -32.76 11.92 0.99
N SER A 262 -31.91 12.10 -0.03
CA SER A 262 -30.45 12.20 0.15
C SER A 262 -30.07 13.31 1.12
N ASN A 263 -30.65 14.51 0.96
CA ASN A 263 -30.37 15.64 1.84
C ASN A 263 -30.81 15.37 3.28
N ILE A 264 -31.95 14.71 3.49
CA ILE A 264 -32.42 14.32 4.83
C ILE A 264 -31.49 13.28 5.46
N THR A 265 -31.06 12.28 4.69
CA THR A 265 -30.13 11.25 5.19
C THR A 265 -28.81 11.89 5.60
N SER A 266 -28.23 12.76 4.76
CA SER A 266 -27.00 13.49 5.09
C SER A 266 -27.18 14.39 6.32
N PHE A 267 -28.32 15.08 6.45
CA PHE A 267 -28.62 15.89 7.63
C PHE A 267 -28.68 15.02 8.91
N LYS A 268 -29.33 13.85 8.83
CA LYS A 268 -29.42 12.90 9.94
C LYS A 268 -28.04 12.39 10.35
N GLU A 269 -27.19 12.02 9.40
CA GLU A 269 -25.82 11.57 9.66
C GLU A 269 -24.99 12.67 10.34
N LEU A 270 -25.04 13.88 9.81
CA LEU A 270 -24.34 15.03 10.39
C LEU A 270 -24.84 15.36 11.81
N LEU A 271 -26.14 15.19 12.08
CA LEU A 271 -26.71 15.34 13.42
C LEU A 271 -26.20 14.28 14.41
N GLU A 272 -25.95 13.04 13.97
CA GLU A 272 -25.34 12.03 14.84
C GLU A 272 -23.86 12.34 15.11
N ILE A 273 -23.13 12.80 14.09
CA ILE A 273 -21.73 13.24 14.24
C ILE A 273 -21.64 14.43 15.21
N SER A 274 -22.58 15.38 15.12
CA SER A 274 -22.58 16.55 16.00
C SER A 274 -22.70 16.16 17.48
N LYS A 275 -23.44 15.09 17.80
CA LYS A 275 -23.54 14.55 19.17
C LYS A 275 -22.20 13.97 19.64
N VAL A 276 -21.48 13.24 18.79
CA VAL A 276 -20.14 12.70 19.11
C VAL A 276 -19.15 13.83 19.36
N LEU A 277 -19.27 14.92 18.60
CA LEU A 277 -18.45 16.12 18.74
C LEU A 277 -18.91 17.06 19.88
N ASN A 278 -19.94 16.69 20.65
CA ASN A 278 -20.54 17.50 21.72
C ASN A 278 -20.98 18.91 21.26
N LEU A 279 -21.43 19.06 20.02
CA LEU A 279 -22.02 20.29 19.52
C LEU A 279 -23.48 20.40 19.99
N SER A 280 -23.89 21.57 20.46
CA SER A 280 -25.30 21.85 20.73
C SER A 280 -26.12 21.84 19.44
N TYR A 281 -27.42 21.61 19.57
CA TYR A 281 -28.33 21.55 18.41
C TYR A 281 -28.35 22.88 17.63
N ASP A 282 -28.28 24.02 18.33
CA ASP A 282 -28.26 25.34 17.71
C ASP A 282 -26.94 25.61 16.97
N GLU A 283 -25.80 25.19 17.53
CA GLU A 283 -24.50 25.26 16.84
C GLU A 283 -24.50 24.39 15.59
N PHE A 284 -25.01 23.16 15.69
CA PHE A 284 -25.15 22.27 14.54
C PHE A 284 -26.04 22.88 13.45
N LEU A 285 -27.20 23.42 13.79
CA LEU A 285 -28.09 24.07 12.83
C LEU A 285 -27.44 25.29 12.19
N SER A 286 -26.70 26.10 12.96
CA SER A 286 -25.92 27.23 12.43
C SER A 286 -24.89 26.76 11.39
N LEU A 287 -24.18 25.67 11.69
CA LEU A 287 -23.20 25.07 10.77
C LEU A 287 -23.86 24.46 9.52
N ALA A 288 -25.00 23.78 9.68
CA ALA A 288 -25.70 23.09 8.59
C ALA A 288 -26.51 24.04 7.68
N SER A 289 -26.92 25.21 8.20
CA SER A 289 -27.76 26.18 7.48
C SER A 289 -26.96 27.25 6.72
N LYS A 290 -25.68 27.48 7.06
CA LYS A 290 -24.83 28.41 6.32
C LYS A 290 -24.51 27.89 4.93
N LYS A 291 -25.17 28.46 3.92
CA LYS A 291 -24.74 28.39 2.52
C LYS A 291 -23.34 29.01 2.40
N GLY A 292 -22.30 28.18 2.32
CA GLY A 292 -21.02 28.53 1.70
C GLY A 292 -20.01 29.39 2.48
N GLU A 293 -20.31 29.90 3.68
CA GLU A 293 -19.40 30.88 4.34
C GLU A 293 -18.22 30.29 5.14
N PHE A 294 -18.11 28.98 5.34
CA PHE A 294 -17.00 28.42 6.13
C PHE A 294 -15.65 28.41 5.41
N TYR A 295 -15.61 28.69 4.10
CA TYR A 295 -14.37 28.81 3.33
C TYR A 295 -13.91 30.25 3.09
N GLU A 296 -14.68 31.26 3.48
CA GLU A 296 -14.32 32.67 3.19
C GLU A 296 -13.59 33.38 4.33
N ASN A 297 -13.49 32.81 5.54
CA ASN A 297 -12.89 33.53 6.67
C ASN A 297 -12.02 32.70 7.63
N SER A 298 -11.03 31.99 7.10
CA SER A 298 -9.85 31.59 7.89
C SER A 298 -8.62 31.39 7.00
N LYS A 299 -8.12 32.48 6.42
CA LYS A 299 -7.02 32.52 5.43
C LYS A 299 -7.40 31.73 4.15
N PRO A 300 -6.90 32.10 2.95
CA PRO A 300 -6.96 31.18 1.84
C PRO A 300 -6.39 29.85 2.34
N ALA A 301 -7.06 28.72 2.05
CA ALA A 301 -6.38 27.43 2.14
C ALA A 301 -4.99 27.65 1.55
N PRO A 302 -3.89 27.35 2.27
CA PRO A 302 -2.56 27.56 1.72
C PRO A 302 -2.63 27.00 0.32
N LYS A 303 -2.27 27.82 -0.69
CA LYS A 303 -2.24 27.35 -2.07
C LYS A 303 -1.63 25.97 -1.98
N ILE A 304 -2.32 24.96 -2.51
CA ILE A 304 -1.70 23.67 -2.72
C ILE A 304 -0.53 24.05 -3.62
N VAL A 305 0.63 24.26 -2.99
CA VAL A 305 1.88 24.18 -3.69
C VAL A 305 1.77 22.74 -4.13
N GLU A 306 1.65 22.53 -5.43
CA GLU A 306 2.12 21.29 -6.01
C GLU A 306 3.64 21.23 -5.76
N GLU A 307 4.05 21.20 -4.48
CA GLU A 307 5.03 20.24 -4.06
C GLU A 307 4.31 18.93 -4.31
N ILE A 308 4.36 18.51 -5.58
CA ILE A 308 4.59 17.14 -5.95
C ILE A 308 5.56 16.69 -4.85
N GLN A 309 5.05 15.92 -3.87
CA GLN A 309 5.96 15.18 -3.02
C GLN A 309 6.94 14.60 -4.02
N PRO A 310 8.25 14.87 -3.90
CA PRO A 310 9.19 14.35 -4.86
C PRO A 310 8.78 12.91 -5.03
N ASP A 311 8.50 12.55 -6.29
CA ASP A 311 8.36 11.16 -6.65
C ASP A 311 9.46 10.43 -5.85
N LEU A 312 9.12 9.25 -5.33
CA LEU A 312 10.07 8.40 -4.59
C LEU A 312 11.46 8.30 -5.28
N PHE A 313 11.53 8.64 -6.58
CA PHE A 313 12.67 8.67 -7.48
C PHE A 313 13.15 10.09 -7.93
N ASP A 314 12.43 11.19 -7.65
CA ASP A 314 12.76 12.57 -8.09
C ASP A 314 13.52 13.43 -7.06
N ALA A 315 14.09 12.81 -6.01
CA ALA A 315 14.90 13.53 -5.01
C ALA A 315 16.27 14.03 -5.53
N GLY A 316 16.45 14.16 -6.86
CA GLY A 316 17.71 14.55 -7.52
C GLY A 316 17.95 16.05 -7.68
N GLU A 317 16.92 16.90 -7.67
CA GLU A 317 17.07 18.31 -8.09
C GLU A 317 16.81 19.38 -7.01
N PHE A 318 16.36 19.02 -5.81
CA PHE A 318 16.11 19.99 -4.73
C PHE A 318 17.28 20.14 -3.75
N LEU A 319 18.51 20.30 -4.27
CA LEU A 319 19.65 20.82 -3.51
C LEU A 319 20.57 21.64 -4.43
N THR A 320 20.20 22.91 -4.68
CA THR A 320 21.14 23.96 -5.09
C THR A 320 21.22 25.04 -4.03
#